data_AF-A0A4Q1FSB0-F1
#
_entry.id   AF-A0A4Q1FSB0-F1
#
_cell.length_a   1.000
_cell.length_b   1.000
_cell.length_c   1.000
_cell.angle_alpha   90.00
_cell.angle_beta   90.00
_cell.angle_gamma   90.00
#
_symmetry.space_group_name_H-M   'P 1'
#
loop_
_entity.id
_entity.type
_entity.pdbx_description
1 polymer ?
#
loop_
_entity_poly.entity_id
_entity_poly.type
_entity_poly.pdbx_seq_one_letter_code
_entity_poly.pdbx_strand_id
1 'polypeptide(L)'
;MKYDFNKKDKLTKETYYKYDKFGRVVEEECIYDGENPVSNTYEYDSDTRKMYSKMTVKGKAGKILSENRTQIINGKQVFTVMTDGKLQNRSVSTLNSSCEGDVVTYDGSGKVVSVSVQKRQ
;
A
#
# COMPACT_ATOMS: atom_id res chain seq x y z
N MET A 1 7.99 17.08 -7.46
CA MET A 1 9.17 16.82 -6.60
C MET A 1 8.95 17.52 -5.27
N LYS A 2 9.41 16.93 -4.18
CA LYS A 2 9.29 17.48 -2.81
C LYS A 2 10.61 17.33 -2.07
N TYR A 3 10.93 18.30 -1.22
CA TYR A 3 12.12 18.32 -0.36
C TYR A 3 11.72 18.48 1.10
N ASP A 4 12.33 17.70 1.99
CA ASP A 4 12.17 17.85 3.44
C ASP A 4 13.51 18.22 4.08
N PHE A 5 13.49 19.22 4.96
CA PHE A 5 14.65 19.76 5.66
C PHE A 5 14.51 19.58 7.17
N ASN A 6 15.63 19.43 7.88
CA ASN A 6 15.64 19.45 9.34
C ASN A 6 15.63 20.89 9.89
N LYS A 7 15.62 21.04 11.22
CA LYS A 7 15.61 22.34 11.92
C LYS A 7 16.86 23.21 11.70
N LYS A 8 17.90 22.70 11.02
CA LYS A 8 19.15 23.41 10.67
C LYS A 8 19.24 23.67 9.16
N ASP A 9 18.11 23.62 8.45
CA ASP A 9 18.01 23.77 6.99
C ASP A 9 18.85 22.78 6.18
N LYS A 10 19.21 21.64 6.77
CA LYS A 10 19.88 20.55 6.04
C LYS A 10 18.81 19.67 5.39
N LEU A 11 18.97 19.41 4.09
CA LEU A 11 18.14 18.48 3.33
C LEU A 11 18.23 17.07 3.94
N THR A 12 17.07 16.44 4.15
CA THR A 12 16.95 15.11 4.76
C THR A 12 16.24 14.10 3.86
N LYS A 13 15.35 14.56 2.98
CA LYS A 13 14.62 13.71 2.04
C LYS A 13 14.34 14.43 0.74
N GLU A 14 14.58 13.74 -0.37
CA GLU A 14 14.12 14.13 -1.70
C GLU A 14 13.07 13.12 -2.15
N THR A 15 11.94 13.61 -2.66
CA THR A 15 10.87 12.76 -3.16
C THR A 15 10.51 13.12 -4.60
N TYR A 16 10.63 12.14 -5.48
CA TYR A 16 10.28 12.23 -6.89
C TYR A 16 9.03 11.43 -7.16
N TYR A 17 8.15 11.97 -8.01
CA TYR A 17 6.88 11.33 -8.34
C TYR A 17 6.76 11.19 -9.84
N LYS A 18 6.31 10.02 -10.30
CA LYS A 18 5.80 9.81 -11.66
C LYS A 18 4.31 9.58 -11.59
N TYR A 19 3.60 10.10 -12.57
CA TYR A 19 2.14 10.06 -12.63
C TYR A 19 1.67 9.33 -13.88
N ASP A 20 0.52 8.68 -13.81
CA ASP A 20 -0.19 8.21 -15.00
C ASP A 20 -0.92 9.36 -15.72
N LYS A 21 -1.58 9.02 -16.84
CA LYS A 21 -2.38 9.96 -17.64
C LYS A 21 -3.59 10.56 -16.91
N PHE A 22 -3.96 10.03 -15.74
CA PHE A 22 -5.05 10.52 -14.90
C PHE A 22 -4.55 11.34 -13.71
N GLY A 23 -3.25 11.62 -13.64
CA GLY A 23 -2.63 12.39 -12.56
C GLY A 23 -2.48 11.62 -11.24
N ARG A 24 -2.53 10.28 -11.28
CA ARG A 24 -2.32 9.42 -10.10
C ARG A 24 -0.85 9.01 -10.02
N VAL A 25 -0.28 8.96 -8.82
CA VAL A 25 1.12 8.57 -8.60
C VAL A 25 1.29 7.09 -8.94
N VAL A 26 2.19 6.75 -9.88
CA VAL A 26 2.55 5.36 -10.23
C VAL A 26 3.90 4.95 -9.66
N GLU A 27 4.75 5.93 -9.35
CA GLU A 27 6.06 5.71 -8.76
C GLU A 27 6.40 6.88 -7.85
N GLU A 28 6.90 6.56 -6.66
CA GLU A 28 7.48 7.50 -5.72
C GLU A 28 8.88 7.01 -5.37
N GLU A 29 9.89 7.85 -5.62
CA GLU A 29 11.27 7.57 -5.25
C GLU A 29 11.69 8.49 -4.11
N CYS A 30 12.20 7.91 -3.03
CA CYS A 30 12.63 8.60 -1.82
C CYS A 30 14.12 8.41 -1.60
N ILE A 31 14.88 9.51 -1.66
CA ILE A 31 16.30 9.56 -1.33
C ILE A 31 16.41 10.17 0.06
N TYR A 32 17.02 9.44 1.01
CA TYR A 32 17.21 9.90 2.38
C TYR A 32 18.67 10.22 2.61
N ASP A 33 18.98 11.43 3.08
CA ASP A 33 20.35 11.88 3.35
C ASP A 33 21.37 11.62 2.20
N GLY A 34 20.90 11.61 0.94
CA GLY A 34 21.72 11.28 -0.24
C GLY A 34 22.05 9.79 -0.42
N GLU A 35 21.45 8.89 0.37
CA GLU A 35 21.60 7.44 0.23
C GLU A 35 20.69 6.82 -0.83
N ASN A 36 20.97 5.55 -1.17
CA ASN A 36 20.24 4.76 -2.16
C ASN A 36 18.71 4.87 -1.99
N PRO A 37 17.97 5.06 -3.09
CA PRO A 37 16.55 5.32 -3.04
C PRO A 37 15.75 4.11 -2.55
N VAL A 38 14.72 4.39 -1.77
CA VAL A 38 13.57 3.49 -1.59
C VAL A 38 12.53 3.92 -2.62
N SER A 39 12.00 2.98 -3.40
CA SER A 39 10.95 3.27 -4.37
C SER A 39 9.66 2.55 -4.05
N ASN A 40 8.55 3.28 -4.11
CA ASN A 40 7.20 2.74 -4.03
C ASN A 40 6.62 2.77 -5.44
N THR A 41 6.13 1.63 -5.93
CA THR A 41 5.38 1.56 -7.19
C THR A 41 3.93 1.24 -6.90
N TYR A 42 3.01 1.96 -7.55
CA TYR A 42 1.58 1.85 -7.34
C TYR A 42 0.91 1.39 -8.64
N GLU A 43 0.07 0.37 -8.54
CA GLU A 43 -0.73 -0.14 -9.66
C GLU A 43 -2.20 0.10 -9.38
N TYR A 44 -2.95 0.46 -10.42
CA TYR A 44 -4.39 0.75 -10.36
C TYR A 44 -5.12 -0.27 -11.24
N ASP A 45 -6.23 -0.81 -10.75
CA ASP A 45 -7.04 -1.82 -11.44
C ASP A 45 -8.16 -1.22 -12.30
N SER A 46 -8.35 0.11 -12.26
CA SER A 46 -9.36 0.83 -13.03
C SER A 46 -8.99 2.29 -13.17
N ASP A 47 -9.33 2.90 -14.31
CA ASP A 47 -9.13 4.33 -14.61
C ASP A 47 -9.97 5.25 -13.71
N THR A 48 -11.07 4.75 -13.13
CA THR A 48 -11.97 5.53 -12.27
C THR A 48 -11.67 5.39 -10.78
N ARG A 49 -10.89 4.37 -10.39
CA ARG A 49 -10.53 4.15 -8.98
C ARG A 49 -9.36 5.06 -8.60
N LYS A 50 -9.55 5.79 -7.49
CA LYS A 50 -8.52 6.66 -6.90
C LYS A 50 -7.51 5.90 -6.04
N MET A 51 -7.90 4.77 -5.47
CA MET A 51 -7.03 3.94 -4.64
C MET A 51 -6.30 2.93 -5.51
N TYR A 52 -5.03 2.68 -5.20
CA TYR A 52 -4.22 1.66 -5.86
C TYR A 52 -4.72 0.26 -5.47
N SER A 53 -4.62 -0.68 -6.41
CA SER A 53 -4.88 -2.10 -6.18
C SER A 53 -3.61 -2.85 -5.74
N LYS A 54 -2.43 -2.31 -6.02
CA LYS A 54 -1.16 -2.85 -5.52
C LYS A 54 -0.17 -1.73 -5.21
N MET A 55 0.60 -1.92 -4.15
CA MET A 55 1.77 -1.10 -3.82
C MET A 55 2.95 -2.02 -3.56
N THR A 56 4.08 -1.75 -4.19
CA THR A 56 5.34 -2.48 -3.97
C THR A 56 6.39 -1.51 -3.45
N VAL A 57 7.02 -1.85 -2.33
CA VAL A 57 8.15 -1.10 -1.76
C VAL A 57 9.43 -1.84 -2.12
N LYS A 58 10.35 -1.15 -2.79
CA LYS A 58 11.65 -1.67 -3.20
C LYS A 58 12.75 -0.93 -2.45
N GLY A 59 13.65 -1.69 -1.86
CA GLY A 59 14.86 -1.20 -1.22
C GLY A 59 16.04 -1.11 -2.18
N LYS A 60 17.23 -1.03 -1.60
CA LYS A 60 18.51 -0.96 -2.33
C LYS A 60 18.62 -2.11 -3.35
N ALA A 61 19.18 -1.82 -4.53
CA ALA A 61 19.32 -2.75 -5.65
C ALA A 61 18.00 -3.36 -6.18
N GLY A 62 16.85 -2.73 -5.93
CA GLY A 62 15.55 -3.18 -6.44
C GLY A 62 14.93 -4.36 -5.70
N LYS A 63 15.50 -4.76 -4.55
CA LYS A 63 14.94 -5.82 -3.70
C LYS A 63 13.54 -5.42 -3.23
N ILE A 64 12.54 -6.25 -3.47
CA ILE A 64 11.18 -6.06 -2.94
C ILE A 64 11.23 -6.29 -1.42
N LEU A 65 10.89 -5.26 -0.65
CA LEU A 65 10.79 -5.32 0.80
C LEU A 65 9.38 -5.69 1.24
N SER A 66 8.37 -5.08 0.61
CA SER A 66 6.98 -5.38 0.92
C SER A 66 6.05 -5.15 -0.27
N GLU A 67 4.94 -5.87 -0.29
CA GLU A 67 3.88 -5.74 -1.27
C GLU A 67 2.52 -5.73 -0.57
N ASN A 68 1.72 -4.72 -0.86
CA ASN A 68 0.32 -4.67 -0.45
C ASN A 68 -0.55 -4.83 -1.69
N ARG A 69 -1.57 -5.69 -1.63
CA ARG A 69 -2.47 -5.92 -2.76
C ARG A 69 -3.92 -6.00 -2.30
N THR A 70 -4.80 -5.37 -3.05
CA THR A 70 -6.25 -5.39 -2.92
C THR A 70 -6.85 -6.08 -4.13
N GLN A 71 -7.72 -7.05 -3.91
CA GLN A 71 -8.39 -7.82 -4.97
C GLN A 71 -9.85 -8.06 -4.61
N ILE A 72 -10.69 -8.30 -5.63
CA ILE A 72 -12.03 -8.84 -5.41
C ILE A 72 -11.99 -10.34 -5.72
N ILE A 73 -12.31 -11.17 -4.73
CA ILE A 73 -12.36 -12.64 -4.85
C ILE A 73 -13.73 -13.09 -4.35
N ASN A 74 -14.52 -13.74 -5.21
CA ASN A 74 -15.87 -14.20 -4.90
C ASN A 74 -16.76 -13.09 -4.32
N GLY A 75 -16.69 -11.89 -4.90
CA GLY A 75 -17.45 -10.71 -4.46
C GLY A 75 -16.97 -10.07 -3.16
N LYS A 76 -15.94 -10.61 -2.50
CA LYS A 76 -15.34 -10.05 -1.28
C LYS A 76 -14.06 -9.30 -1.59
N GLN A 77 -13.82 -8.21 -0.89
CA GLN A 77 -12.57 -7.48 -1.00
C GLN A 77 -11.51 -8.15 -0.12
N VAL A 78 -10.39 -8.53 -0.73
CA VAL A 78 -9.28 -9.21 -0.07
C VAL A 78 -8.06 -8.30 -0.12
N PHE A 79 -7.54 -7.98 1.06
CA PHE A 79 -6.29 -7.24 1.24
C PHE A 79 -5.20 -8.21 1.67
N THR A 80 -4.04 -8.12 1.06
CA THR A 80 -2.90 -8.99 1.34
C THR A 80 -1.67 -8.12 1.55
N VAL A 81 -0.95 -8.35 2.66
CA VAL A 81 0.35 -7.73 2.93
C VAL A 81 1.41 -8.82 2.94
N MET A 82 2.45 -8.61 2.15
CA MET A 82 3.63 -9.47 2.09
C MET A 82 4.88 -8.67 2.45
N THR A 83 5.83 -9.32 3.11
CA THR A 83 7.15 -8.77 3.44
C THR A 83 8.19 -9.83 3.15
N ASP A 84 9.25 -9.48 2.44
CA ASP A 84 10.30 -10.41 1.98
C ASP A 84 9.71 -11.70 1.33
N GLY A 85 8.66 -11.54 0.51
CA GLY A 85 7.98 -12.65 -0.17
C GLY A 85 7.11 -13.54 0.72
N LYS A 86 6.96 -13.22 2.02
CA LYS A 86 6.13 -13.97 2.97
C LYS A 86 4.85 -13.22 3.28
N LEU A 87 3.72 -13.94 3.29
CA LEU A 87 2.44 -13.42 3.77
C LEU A 87 2.57 -12.99 5.23
N GLN A 88 2.29 -11.72 5.51
CA GLN A 88 2.23 -11.20 6.87
C GLN A 88 0.79 -11.22 7.39
N ASN A 89 -0.13 -10.69 6.57
CA ASN A 89 -1.54 -10.71 6.88
C ASN A 89 -2.39 -10.79 5.61
N ARG A 90 -3.61 -11.26 5.81
CA ARG A 90 -4.68 -11.23 4.82
C ARG A 90 -5.95 -10.79 5.49
N SER A 91 -6.60 -9.75 4.98
CA SER A 91 -7.92 -9.31 5.44
C SER A 91 -8.97 -9.62 4.38
N VAL A 92 -10.12 -10.12 4.80
CA VAL A 92 -11.29 -10.37 3.95
C VAL A 92 -12.41 -9.48 4.45
N SER A 93 -12.88 -8.57 3.59
CA SER A 93 -13.93 -7.61 3.87
C SER A 93 -15.22 -7.97 3.12
N THR A 94 -16.33 -7.94 3.85
CA THR A 94 -17.70 -8.06 3.34
C THR A 94 -18.44 -6.71 3.37
N LEU A 95 -17.74 -5.61 3.69
CA LEU A 95 -18.34 -4.28 3.82
C LEU A 95 -19.07 -3.90 2.53
N ASN A 96 -20.35 -3.55 2.67
CA ASN A 96 -21.18 -3.08 1.58
C ASN A 96 -20.99 -1.57 1.34
N SER A 97 -21.71 -1.01 0.36
CA SER A 97 -21.69 0.43 0.05
C SER A 97 -22.20 1.35 1.17
N SER A 98 -22.89 0.78 2.18
CA SER A 98 -23.32 1.48 3.40
C SER A 98 -22.31 1.34 4.55
N CYS A 99 -21.11 0.79 4.28
CA CYS A 99 -20.08 0.48 5.28
C CYS A 99 -20.56 -0.49 6.37
N GLU A 100 -21.47 -1.41 6.03
CA GLU A 100 -21.94 -2.45 6.95
C GLU A 100 -21.37 -3.80 6.55
N GLY A 101 -20.98 -4.59 7.54
CA GLY A 101 -20.41 -5.91 7.36
C GLY A 101 -19.26 -6.17 8.33
N ASP A 102 -18.35 -7.04 7.92
CA ASP A 102 -17.23 -7.47 8.72
C ASP A 102 -15.92 -7.49 7.93
N VAL A 103 -14.83 -7.31 8.65
CA VAL A 103 -13.47 -7.51 8.15
C VAL A 103 -12.78 -8.52 9.06
N VAL A 104 -12.45 -9.68 8.52
CA VAL A 104 -11.67 -10.71 9.23
C VAL A 104 -10.24 -10.67 8.75
N THR A 105 -9.30 -10.52 9.68
CA THR A 105 -7.86 -10.52 9.40
C THR A 105 -7.21 -11.80 9.92
N TYR A 106 -6.43 -12.42 9.04
CA TYR A 106 -5.65 -13.62 9.27
C TYR A 106 -4.16 -13.26 9.26
N ASP A 107 -3.36 -13.92 10.09
CA ASP A 107 -1.90 -13.85 10.00
C ASP A 107 -1.35 -14.70 8.84
N GLY A 108 -0.04 -14.69 8.67
CA GLY A 108 0.67 -15.47 7.64
C GLY A 108 0.48 -16.99 7.72
N SER A 109 0.04 -17.53 8.85
CA SER A 109 -0.28 -18.96 9.02
C SER A 109 -1.74 -19.30 8.73
N GLY A 110 -2.59 -18.28 8.53
CA GLY A 110 -4.02 -18.44 8.32
C GLY A 110 -4.84 -18.42 9.62
N LYS A 111 -4.25 -18.08 10.76
CA LYS A 111 -4.98 -17.93 12.03
C LYS A 111 -5.67 -16.56 12.07
N VAL A 112 -6.93 -16.51 12.51
CA VAL A 112 -7.64 -15.25 12.74
C VAL A 112 -6.96 -14.49 13.88
N VAL A 113 -6.58 -13.23 13.61
CA VAL A 113 -5.94 -12.33 14.57
C VAL A 113 -6.80 -11.10 14.89
N SER A 114 -7.77 -10.77 14.04
CA SER A 114 -8.70 -9.67 14.29
C SER A 114 -10.01 -9.85 13.53
N VAL A 115 -11.11 -9.40 14.14
CA VAL A 115 -12.43 -9.29 13.52
C VAL A 115 -12.97 -7.91 13.86
N SER A 116 -13.28 -7.13 12.82
CA SER A 116 -13.94 -5.83 12.96
C SER A 116 -15.34 -5.93 12.37
N VAL A 117 -16.36 -5.57 13.15
CA VAL A 117 -17.76 -5.53 12.68
C VAL A 117 -18.19 -4.08 12.62
N GLN A 118 -18.71 -3.66 11.47
CA GLN A 118 -19.24 -2.33 11.26
C GLN A 118 -20.74 -2.40 10.98
N LYS A 119 -21.51 -1.61 11.71
CA LYS A 119 -22.96 -1.47 11.55
C LYS A 119 -23.30 0.02 11.45
N ARG A 120 -24.31 0.34 10.67
CA ARG A 120 -24.88 1.68 10.66
C ARG A 120 -25.57 1.92 12.01
N GLN A 121 -25.31 3.09 12.60
CA GLN A 121 -26.03 3.55 13.78
C GLN A 121 -27.45 3.98 13.43
#